data_AF-A0A8C4R616-F1
#
_entry.id   AF-A0A8C4R616-F1
#
_cell.length_a   1.000
_cell.length_b   1.000
_cell.length_c   1.000
_cell.angle_alpha   90.00
_cell.angle_beta   90.00
_cell.angle_gamma   90.00
#
_symmetry.space_group_name_H-M   'P 1'
#
loop_
_entity.id
_entity.type
_entity.pdbx_description
1 polymer ?
#
loop_
_entity_poly.entity_id
_entity_poly.type
_entity_poly.pdbx_seq_one_letter_code
_entity_poly.pdbx_strand_id
1 'polypeptide(L)'
;MWRFAAAHLIEEPLPSHSISTMYSLGLHYMGSFQAVSPQDGKSDGGSSAQIALIPEEHLSFGLFPFKASSLTVAKIRRAYNKVDARTIARQLGLSSHESATPVTFLHNAVGHLAGPARTIGAALIGNLGVRCWVGRAVASSLQCVGGPAVLLGLVAAARDVESLYAAFKALACTVRGSPLARSEMERVSGYRVSKLALFSIVLLVN
;
A
#
# COMPACT_ATOMS: atom_id res chain seq x y z
N MET A 1 -8.96 13.20 14.61
CA MET A 1 -9.31 12.40 13.42
C MET A 1 -8.56 11.07 13.52
N TRP A 2 -9.27 9.96 13.67
CA TRP A 2 -8.64 8.62 13.77
C TRP A 2 -8.26 8.14 12.37
N ARG A 3 -6.99 7.83 12.12
CA ARG A 3 -6.50 7.32 10.85
C ARG A 3 -6.21 5.83 11.00
N PHE A 4 -7.05 5.01 10.42
CA PHE A 4 -6.92 3.55 10.49
C PHE A 4 -6.28 3.03 9.19
N ALA A 5 -5.13 2.35 9.30
CA ALA A 5 -4.33 1.98 8.13
C ALA A 5 -4.55 0.52 7.68
N ALA A 6 -4.59 -0.44 8.59
CA ALA A 6 -4.95 -1.84 8.32
C ALA A 6 -5.51 -2.48 9.59
N ALA A 7 -6.52 -3.36 9.47
CA ALA A 7 -7.04 -4.16 10.58
C ALA A 7 -6.59 -5.59 10.41
N HIS A 8 -6.09 -6.21 11.48
CA HIS A 8 -5.85 -7.64 11.53
C HIS A 8 -6.54 -8.20 12.77
N LEU A 9 -7.21 -9.34 12.62
CA LEU A 9 -7.65 -10.14 13.76
C LEU A 9 -6.75 -11.37 13.84
N ILE A 10 -6.12 -11.51 14.99
CA ILE A 10 -5.21 -12.60 15.32
C ILE A 10 -5.81 -13.31 16.53
N GLU A 11 -6.01 -14.62 16.42
CA GLU A 11 -6.72 -15.39 17.45
C GLU A 11 -5.84 -15.65 18.68
N GLU A 12 -4.53 -15.81 18.47
CA GLU A 12 -3.56 -16.14 19.51
C GLU A 12 -2.82 -14.89 20.02
N PRO A 13 -2.53 -14.76 21.33
CA PRO A 13 -1.65 -13.74 21.87
C PRO A 13 -0.29 -13.72 21.16
N LEU A 14 0.11 -12.54 20.70
CA LEU A 14 1.42 -12.35 20.07
C LEU A 14 2.54 -12.29 21.12
N PRO A 15 3.70 -12.92 20.86
CA PRO A 15 4.87 -12.76 21.71
C PRO A 15 5.43 -11.33 21.59
N SER A 16 6.08 -10.84 22.64
CA SER A 16 6.60 -9.47 22.73
C SER A 16 7.52 -9.09 21.57
N HIS A 17 8.33 -10.04 21.08
CA HIS A 17 9.18 -9.85 19.90
C HIS A 17 8.36 -9.54 18.64
N SER A 18 7.29 -10.28 18.37
CA SER A 18 6.46 -10.04 17.18
C SER A 18 5.76 -8.69 17.23
N ILE A 19 5.30 -8.26 18.41
CA ILE A 19 4.71 -6.93 18.61
C ILE A 19 5.75 -5.83 18.34
N SER A 20 6.97 -5.99 18.86
CA SER A 20 8.07 -5.03 18.63
C SER A 20 8.41 -4.93 17.14
N THR A 21 8.51 -6.06 16.44
CA THR A 21 8.78 -6.07 15.00
C THR A 21 7.64 -5.44 14.20
N MET A 22 6.38 -5.76 14.52
CA MET A 22 5.21 -5.13 13.89
C MET A 22 5.18 -3.61 14.11
N TYR A 23 5.56 -3.15 15.31
CA TYR A 23 5.68 -1.72 15.61
C TYR A 23 6.78 -1.06 14.75
N SER A 24 7.94 -1.69 14.61
CA SER A 24 9.05 -1.19 13.79
C SER A 24 8.73 -1.14 12.30
N LEU A 25 7.89 -2.04 11.78
CA LEU A 25 7.41 -2.01 10.38
C LEU A 25 6.53 -0.78 10.09
N GLY A 26 5.90 -0.23 11.13
CA GLY A 26 5.10 0.99 11.07
C GLY A 26 3.70 0.82 10.49
N LEU A 27 2.90 1.88 10.64
CA LEU A 27 1.48 1.91 10.28
C LEU A 27 1.18 1.72 8.78
N HIS A 28 2.19 1.86 7.91
CA HIS A 28 2.05 1.77 6.46
C HIS A 28 2.59 0.45 5.89
N TYR A 29 2.87 -0.53 6.74
CA TYR A 29 3.29 -1.84 6.28
C TYR A 29 2.19 -2.51 5.45
N MET A 30 2.51 -2.87 4.20
CA MET A 30 1.59 -3.53 3.26
C MET A 30 1.99 -4.97 2.95
N GLY A 31 3.06 -5.47 3.57
CA GLY A 31 3.56 -6.83 3.35
C GLY A 31 2.78 -7.88 4.15
N SER A 32 3.14 -9.15 3.93
CA SER A 32 2.58 -10.26 4.70
C SER A 32 3.39 -10.48 5.98
N PHE A 33 2.71 -10.69 7.10
CA PHE A 33 3.36 -11.12 8.35
C PHE A 33 3.96 -12.54 8.26
N GLN A 34 3.72 -13.27 7.17
CA GLN A 34 4.35 -14.56 6.88
C GLN A 34 5.77 -14.43 6.33
N ALA A 35 6.12 -13.26 5.78
CA ALA A 35 7.36 -13.09 5.04
C ALA A 35 7.99 -11.73 5.36
N VAL A 36 8.18 -11.46 6.65
CA VAL A 36 8.79 -10.21 7.07
C VAL A 36 10.30 -10.29 6.88
N SER A 37 10.82 -9.33 6.12
CA SER A 37 12.26 -9.06 6.05
C SER A 37 12.59 -8.03 7.13
N PRO A 38 13.37 -8.39 8.18
CA PRO A 38 13.78 -7.43 9.19
C PRO A 38 14.66 -6.35 8.53
N GLN A 39 14.30 -5.08 8.70
CA GLN A 39 15.10 -3.95 8.21
C GLN A 39 16.29 -3.63 9.12
N ASP A 40 16.91 -4.64 9.72
CA ASP A 40 18.12 -4.42 10.50
C ASP A 40 19.33 -4.41 9.56
N GLY A 41 19.64 -3.18 9.13
CA GLY A 41 20.98 -2.67 8.81
C GLY A 41 21.95 -3.58 8.04
N LYS A 42 22.30 -3.13 6.83
CA LYS A 42 23.58 -3.43 6.14
C LYS A 42 24.05 -4.88 6.27
N SER A 43 23.53 -5.79 5.46
CA SER A 43 24.27 -7.01 5.15
C SER A 43 24.22 -7.33 3.67
N ASP A 44 25.44 -7.31 3.15
CA ASP A 44 25.95 -7.83 1.90
C ASP A 44 25.26 -9.13 1.46
N GLY A 45 24.80 -9.18 0.20
CA GLY A 45 24.72 -10.38 -0.66
C GLY A 45 24.05 -11.68 -0.20
N GLY A 46 23.49 -11.79 1.00
CA GLY A 46 22.90 -13.01 1.56
C GLY A 46 21.38 -12.94 1.61
N SER A 47 20.70 -13.99 1.15
CA SER A 47 19.24 -14.15 1.19
C SER A 47 18.68 -13.73 2.56
N SER A 48 17.99 -12.58 2.63
CA SER A 48 17.29 -12.16 3.84
C SER A 48 16.26 -13.24 4.18
N ALA A 49 16.52 -14.05 5.20
CA ALA A 49 15.60 -15.08 5.63
C ALA A 49 14.28 -14.41 6.00
N GLN A 50 13.24 -14.64 5.19
CA GLN A 50 11.90 -14.17 5.47
C GLN A 50 11.41 -14.92 6.72
N ILE A 51 11.05 -14.17 7.76
CA ILE A 51 10.57 -14.76 9.01
C ILE A 51 9.04 -14.66 9.02
N ALA A 52 8.39 -15.79 9.26
CA ALA A 52 6.98 -15.83 9.60
C ALA A 52 6.82 -15.36 11.05
N LEU A 53 6.31 -14.13 11.23
CA LEU A 53 6.06 -13.55 12.55
C LEU A 53 4.85 -14.15 13.25
N ILE A 54 3.90 -14.63 12.45
CA ILE A 54 2.60 -15.15 12.89
C ILE A 54 2.31 -16.35 12.00
N PRO A 55 1.93 -17.52 12.54
CA PRO A 55 1.48 -18.65 11.74
C PRO A 55 0.24 -18.30 10.89
N GLU A 56 0.06 -18.95 9.75
CA GLU A 56 -1.07 -18.69 8.83
C GLU A 56 -2.41 -18.96 9.49
N GLU A 57 -2.47 -20.04 10.27
CA GLU A 57 -3.66 -20.53 10.94
C GLU A 57 -4.22 -19.54 11.96
N HIS A 58 -3.37 -18.70 12.57
CA HIS A 58 -3.75 -17.76 13.62
C HIS A 58 -4.32 -16.43 13.10
N LEU A 59 -4.31 -16.19 11.79
CA LEU A 59 -4.85 -14.98 11.17
C LEU A 59 -6.28 -15.21 10.65
N SER A 60 -7.30 -14.67 11.33
CA SER A 60 -8.70 -14.81 10.86
C SER A 60 -9.01 -13.86 9.69
N PHE A 61 -8.60 -12.60 9.80
CA PHE A 61 -8.76 -11.61 8.72
C PHE A 61 -7.70 -10.52 8.72
N GLY A 62 -7.43 -9.99 7.52
CA GLY A 62 -6.65 -8.78 7.30
C GLY A 62 -7.39 -7.84 6.34
N LEU A 63 -7.82 -6.67 6.81
CA LEU A 63 -8.52 -5.68 6.02
C LEU A 63 -7.60 -4.50 5.73
N PHE A 64 -7.42 -4.24 4.44
CA PHE A 64 -6.59 -3.15 3.95
C PHE A 64 -7.45 -2.15 3.16
N PRO A 65 -7.42 -0.84 3.47
CA PRO A 65 -8.19 0.19 2.77
C PRO A 65 -7.89 0.26 1.26
N PHE A 66 -6.68 -0.10 0.85
CA PHE A 66 -6.30 -0.12 -0.57
C PHE A 66 -6.81 -1.37 -1.32
N LYS A 67 -7.22 -2.43 -0.62
CA LYS A 67 -7.81 -3.66 -1.19
C LYS A 67 -9.35 -3.58 -1.18
N ALA A 68 -9.87 -2.40 -1.53
CA ALA A 68 -11.29 -2.15 -1.66
C ALA A 68 -11.75 -2.32 -3.12
N SER A 69 -12.92 -2.88 -3.33
CA SER A 69 -13.60 -2.92 -4.63
C SER A 69 -15.01 -2.34 -4.53
N SER A 70 -15.52 -1.80 -5.64
CA SER A 70 -16.91 -1.36 -5.73
C SER A 70 -17.75 -2.45 -6.39
N LEU A 71 -18.57 -3.14 -5.61
CA LEU A 71 -19.42 -4.25 -6.03
C LEU A 71 -20.90 -3.92 -5.81
N THR A 72 -21.79 -4.67 -6.43
CA THR A 72 -23.23 -4.61 -6.13
C THR A 72 -23.63 -5.87 -5.38
N VAL A 73 -24.77 -5.87 -4.68
CA VAL A 73 -25.27 -7.08 -3.98
C VAL A 73 -25.38 -8.26 -4.95
N ALA A 74 -25.84 -8.00 -6.18
CA ALA A 74 -25.87 -9.00 -7.25
C ALA A 74 -24.47 -9.56 -7.63
N LYS A 75 -23.43 -8.73 -7.65
CA LYS A 75 -22.04 -9.18 -7.90
C LYS A 75 -21.47 -9.96 -6.71
N ILE A 76 -21.70 -9.51 -5.48
CA ILE A 76 -21.28 -10.22 -4.26
C ILE A 76 -21.90 -11.62 -4.23
N ARG A 77 -23.19 -11.73 -4.57
CA ARG A 77 -23.89 -13.02 -4.68
C ARG A 77 -23.26 -13.99 -5.68
N ARG A 78 -22.70 -13.46 -6.79
CA ARG A 78 -22.04 -14.27 -7.82
C ARG A 78 -20.61 -14.65 -7.45
N ALA A 79 -19.87 -13.74 -6.82
CA ALA A 79 -18.46 -13.94 -6.48
C ALA A 79 -18.25 -14.77 -5.21
N TYR A 80 -19.18 -14.69 -4.26
CA TYR A 80 -19.12 -15.38 -2.97
C TYR A 80 -20.26 -16.39 -2.87
N ASN A 81 -21.28 -16.10 -2.07
CA ASN A 81 -22.45 -16.97 -1.93
C ASN A 81 -23.75 -16.15 -1.78
N LYS A 82 -24.88 -16.85 -1.84
CA LYS A 82 -26.22 -16.24 -1.73
C LYS A 82 -26.58 -15.85 -0.30
N VAL A 83 -26.08 -16.56 0.71
CA VAL A 83 -26.43 -16.36 2.13
C VAL A 83 -25.80 -15.07 2.64
N ASP A 84 -24.49 -14.91 2.44
CA ASP A 84 -23.71 -13.74 2.81
C ASP A 84 -24.17 -12.50 2.05
N ALA A 85 -24.42 -12.62 0.74
CA ALA A 85 -24.94 -11.49 -0.04
C ALA A 85 -26.30 -11.00 0.51
N ARG A 86 -27.18 -11.92 0.94
CA ARG A 86 -28.46 -11.57 1.58
C ARG A 86 -28.26 -10.97 2.96
N THR A 87 -27.31 -11.46 3.75
CA THR A 87 -27.00 -10.91 5.07
C THR A 87 -26.39 -9.52 4.97
N ILE A 88 -25.44 -9.30 4.05
CA ILE A 88 -24.90 -7.99 3.73
C ILE A 88 -26.02 -7.05 3.28
N ALA A 89 -26.84 -7.45 2.31
CA ALA A 89 -27.95 -6.62 1.83
C ALA A 89 -28.87 -6.17 2.98
N ARG A 90 -29.22 -7.09 3.89
CA ARG A 90 -30.02 -6.78 5.10
C ARG A 90 -29.33 -5.77 6.02
N GLN A 91 -28.04 -5.97 6.32
CA GLN A 91 -27.27 -5.03 7.16
C GLN A 91 -27.15 -3.64 6.51
N LEU A 92 -27.17 -3.60 5.19
CA LEU A 92 -27.07 -2.38 4.39
C LEU A 92 -28.44 -1.75 4.07
N GLY A 93 -29.56 -2.34 4.51
CA GLY A 93 -30.91 -1.86 4.17
C GLY A 93 -31.26 -1.96 2.67
N LEU A 94 -30.58 -2.83 1.93
CA LEU A 94 -30.76 -3.05 0.50
C LEU A 94 -31.59 -4.31 0.21
N SER A 95 -32.23 -4.33 -0.97
CA SER A 95 -32.86 -5.55 -1.47
C SER A 95 -31.82 -6.62 -1.80
N SER A 96 -32.18 -7.89 -1.57
CA SER A 96 -31.32 -9.03 -1.95
C SER A 96 -31.07 -9.17 -3.45
N HIS A 97 -31.87 -8.50 -4.28
CA HIS A 97 -31.75 -8.47 -5.74
C HIS A 97 -31.19 -7.15 -6.28
N GLU A 98 -30.75 -6.26 -5.39
CA GLU A 98 -30.21 -4.96 -5.75
C GLU A 98 -28.95 -5.08 -6.63
N SER A 99 -28.94 -4.33 -7.73
CA SER A 99 -27.87 -4.37 -8.74
C SER A 99 -27.37 -2.99 -9.16
N ALA A 100 -27.99 -1.90 -8.71
CA ALA A 100 -27.59 -0.53 -9.06
C ALA A 100 -26.68 0.08 -7.99
N THR A 101 -26.96 -0.15 -6.71
CA THR A 101 -26.24 0.49 -5.61
C THR A 101 -24.81 -0.03 -5.47
N PRO A 102 -23.78 0.83 -5.59
CA PRO A 102 -22.39 0.45 -5.35
C PRO A 102 -22.11 0.32 -3.85
N VAL A 103 -21.64 -0.86 -3.47
CA VAL A 103 -21.15 -1.24 -2.15
C VAL A 103 -19.62 -1.31 -2.21
N THR A 104 -18.96 -0.55 -1.34
CA THR A 104 -17.51 -0.62 -1.16
C THR A 104 -17.20 -1.86 -0.32
N PHE A 105 -16.50 -2.82 -0.91
CA PHE A 105 -16.18 -4.10 -0.29
C PHE A 105 -14.68 -4.20 -0.04
N LEU A 106 -14.28 -4.35 1.21
CA LEU A 106 -12.91 -4.62 1.63
C LEU A 106 -12.71 -6.13 1.68
N HIS A 107 -11.93 -6.65 0.74
CA HIS A 107 -11.67 -8.08 0.69
C HIS A 107 -10.74 -8.49 1.83
N ASN A 108 -10.98 -9.66 2.41
CA ASN A 108 -10.00 -10.27 3.30
C ASN A 108 -8.68 -10.53 2.53
N ALA A 109 -7.57 -9.97 3.01
CA ALA A 109 -6.24 -10.22 2.45
C ALA A 109 -5.77 -11.64 2.73
N VAL A 110 -6.17 -12.20 3.86
CA VAL A 110 -5.72 -13.49 4.39
C VAL A 110 -6.62 -14.65 3.92
N GLY A 111 -7.63 -14.38 3.08
CA GLY A 111 -8.57 -15.40 2.61
C GLY A 111 -7.94 -16.54 1.78
N HIS A 112 -6.68 -16.42 1.38
CA HIS A 112 -5.93 -17.45 0.64
C HIS A 112 -4.99 -18.28 1.53
N LEU A 113 -4.76 -17.88 2.79
CA LEU A 113 -3.89 -18.60 3.72
C LEU A 113 -4.65 -19.77 4.37
N ALA A 114 -3.92 -20.81 4.75
CA ALA A 114 -4.49 -21.99 5.40
C ALA A 114 -5.00 -21.65 6.81
N GLY A 115 -6.20 -22.12 7.17
CA GLY A 115 -6.74 -22.02 8.52
C GLY A 115 -8.27 -21.94 8.60
N PRO A 116 -8.85 -22.15 9.80
CA PRO A 116 -10.30 -22.11 10.00
C PRO A 116 -10.86 -20.68 9.99
N ALA A 117 -12.19 -20.56 9.92
CA ALA A 117 -12.94 -19.30 10.14
C ALA A 117 -12.56 -18.08 9.26
N ARG A 118 -12.35 -18.26 7.95
CA ARG A 118 -12.06 -17.15 7.03
C ARG A 118 -13.31 -16.34 6.71
N THR A 119 -13.27 -15.05 7.03
CA THR A 119 -14.31 -14.11 6.63
C THR A 119 -14.12 -13.68 5.17
N ILE A 120 -15.23 -13.37 4.50
CA ILE A 120 -15.22 -12.82 3.13
C ILE A 120 -14.59 -11.41 3.06
N GLY A 121 -14.62 -10.66 4.17
CA GLY A 121 -14.18 -9.28 4.25
C GLY A 121 -15.20 -8.39 4.97
N ALA A 122 -15.15 -7.08 4.69
CA ALA A 122 -16.08 -6.10 5.22
C ALA A 122 -16.81 -5.35 4.09
N ALA A 123 -18.12 -5.18 4.22
CA ALA A 123 -18.93 -4.42 3.28
C ALA A 123 -19.36 -3.08 3.90
N LEU A 124 -19.12 -1.98 3.20
CA LEU A 124 -19.58 -0.63 3.54
C LEU A 124 -20.41 -0.05 2.39
N ILE A 125 -21.51 0.63 2.71
CA ILE A 125 -22.16 1.52 1.74
C ILE A 125 -21.34 2.79 1.64
N GLY A 126 -20.72 3.03 0.48
CA GLY A 126 -19.87 4.20 0.28
C GLY A 126 -20.54 5.35 -0.46
N ASN A 127 -21.44 5.10 -1.41
CA ASN A 127 -21.58 6.03 -2.54
C ASN A 127 -23.04 6.27 -3.01
N LEU A 128 -24.03 6.25 -2.12
CA LEU A 128 -25.36 6.78 -2.48
C LEU A 128 -25.26 8.31 -2.61
N GLY A 129 -24.90 8.78 -3.81
CA GLY A 129 -24.91 10.20 -4.18
C GLY A 129 -23.67 11.02 -3.80
N VAL A 130 -22.67 10.44 -3.13
CA VAL A 130 -21.47 11.17 -2.68
C VAL A 130 -20.24 10.79 -3.51
N ARG A 131 -19.56 11.79 -4.10
CA ARG A 131 -18.26 11.60 -4.74
C ARG A 131 -17.20 11.42 -3.64
N CYS A 132 -16.75 10.20 -3.40
CA CYS A 132 -15.65 9.94 -2.48
C CYS A 132 -14.31 10.34 -3.10
N TRP A 133 -13.65 11.35 -2.53
CA TRP A 133 -12.27 11.69 -2.87
C TRP A 133 -11.30 10.77 -2.13
N VAL A 134 -10.63 9.88 -2.87
CA VAL A 134 -9.56 9.05 -2.31
C VAL A 134 -8.23 9.74 -2.59
N GLY A 135 -7.80 10.59 -1.66
CA GLY A 135 -6.49 11.23 -1.74
C GLY A 135 -5.38 10.18 -1.66
N ARG A 136 -4.64 9.98 -2.76
CA ARG A 136 -3.42 9.18 -2.77
C ARG A 136 -2.21 10.10 -2.62
N ALA A 137 -1.24 9.72 -1.79
CA ALA A 137 0.00 10.45 -1.67
C ALA A 137 0.73 10.48 -3.02
N VAL A 138 1.24 11.66 -3.43
CA VAL A 138 1.94 11.82 -4.72
C VAL A 138 3.09 10.84 -4.88
N ALA A 139 3.83 10.57 -3.80
CA ALA A 139 4.94 9.63 -3.81
C ALA A 139 4.53 8.19 -4.19
N SER A 140 3.33 7.73 -3.82
CA SER A 140 2.85 6.39 -4.18
C SER A 140 2.32 6.33 -5.61
N SER A 141 1.64 7.39 -6.08
CA SER A 141 1.22 7.50 -7.48
C SER A 141 2.42 7.55 -8.43
N LEU A 142 3.49 8.24 -8.04
CA LEU A 142 4.70 8.34 -8.85
C LEU A 142 5.42 6.99 -9.00
N GLN A 143 5.36 6.12 -7.99
CA GLN A 143 5.91 4.76 -8.09
C GLN A 143 5.33 3.97 -9.26
N CYS A 144 4.04 4.17 -9.59
CA CYS A 144 3.38 3.49 -10.71
C CYS A 144 3.92 3.92 -12.09
N VAL A 145 4.49 5.13 -12.19
CA VAL A 145 5.01 5.70 -13.45
C VAL A 145 6.51 5.37 -13.64
N GLY A 146 7.14 4.74 -12.66
CA GLY A 146 8.59 4.45 -12.66
C GLY A 146 9.35 5.09 -11.50
N GLY A 147 8.64 5.70 -10.54
CA GLY A 147 9.20 6.12 -9.26
C GLY A 147 10.26 7.23 -9.37
N PRO A 148 11.26 7.24 -8.48
CA PRO A 148 12.29 8.27 -8.45
C PRO A 148 13.16 8.33 -9.73
N ALA A 149 13.26 7.22 -10.47
CA ALA A 149 14.08 7.14 -11.69
C ALA A 149 13.58 8.09 -12.79
N VAL A 150 12.26 8.25 -12.92
CA VAL A 150 11.67 9.20 -13.88
C VAL A 150 12.03 10.64 -13.52
N LEU A 151 12.01 10.98 -12.24
CA LEU A 151 12.41 12.31 -11.77
C LEU A 151 13.90 12.55 -11.94
N LEU A 152 14.75 11.54 -11.77
CA LEU A 152 16.17 11.64 -12.12
C LEU A 152 16.39 11.88 -13.62
N GLY A 153 15.60 11.22 -14.48
CA GLY A 153 15.60 11.48 -15.92
C GLY A 153 15.21 12.93 -16.26
N LEU A 154 14.20 13.48 -15.57
CA LEU A 154 13.80 14.89 -15.70
C LEU A 154 14.90 15.84 -15.23
N VAL A 155 15.57 15.54 -14.12
CA VAL A 155 16.73 16.31 -13.63
C VAL A 155 17.88 16.29 -14.64
N ALA A 156 18.15 15.14 -15.28
CA ALA A 156 19.19 14.99 -16.29
C ALA A 156 18.84 15.65 -17.63
N ALA A 157 17.55 15.73 -17.98
CA ALA A 157 17.07 16.33 -19.23
C ALA A 157 16.79 17.85 -19.12
N ALA A 158 16.83 18.41 -17.91
CA ALA A 158 16.58 19.82 -17.66
C ALA A 158 17.63 20.71 -18.37
N ARG A 159 17.16 21.68 -19.14
CA ARG A 159 18.01 22.68 -19.84
C ARG A 159 17.99 24.05 -19.16
N ASP A 160 16.93 24.32 -18.40
CA ASP A 160 16.71 25.59 -17.72
C ASP A 160 16.82 25.43 -16.20
N VAL A 161 17.35 26.45 -15.53
CA VAL A 161 17.53 26.47 -14.06
C VAL A 161 16.19 26.29 -13.33
N GLU A 162 15.11 26.86 -13.86
CA GLU A 162 13.76 26.73 -13.31
C GLU A 162 13.23 25.29 -13.40
N SER A 163 13.41 24.64 -14.55
CA SER A 163 12.99 23.25 -14.78
C SER A 163 13.78 22.27 -13.91
N LEU A 164 15.09 22.52 -13.75
CA LEU A 164 15.96 21.75 -12.87
C LEU A 164 15.51 21.86 -11.41
N TYR A 165 15.22 23.07 -10.94
CA TYR A 165 14.80 23.32 -9.57
C TYR A 165 13.44 22.68 -9.27
N ALA A 166 12.49 22.75 -10.21
CA ALA A 166 11.19 22.09 -10.09
C ALA A 166 11.32 20.55 -10.02
N ALA A 167 12.10 19.96 -10.92
CA ALA A 167 12.35 18.51 -10.95
C ALA A 167 13.07 18.03 -9.68
N PHE A 168 14.07 18.78 -9.22
CA PHE A 168 14.82 18.45 -8.00
C PHE A 168 13.95 18.57 -6.75
N LYS A 169 13.08 19.58 -6.64
CA LYS A 169 12.09 19.69 -5.55
C LYS A 169 11.12 18.51 -5.54
N ALA A 170 10.60 18.10 -6.71
CA ALA A 170 9.73 16.94 -6.81
C ALA A 170 10.46 15.65 -6.39
N LEU A 171 11.74 15.51 -6.76
CA LEU A 171 12.57 14.38 -6.37
C LEU A 171 12.79 14.35 -4.85
N ALA A 172 13.22 15.47 -4.28
CA ALA A 172 13.44 15.59 -2.83
C ALA A 172 12.15 15.33 -2.03
N CYS A 173 11.01 15.83 -2.49
CA CYS A 173 9.70 15.57 -1.86
C CYS A 173 9.35 14.07 -1.88
N THR A 174 9.54 13.42 -3.03
CA THR A 174 9.24 11.98 -3.19
C THR A 174 10.13 11.11 -2.31
N VAL A 175 11.44 11.39 -2.29
CA VAL A 175 12.43 10.64 -1.50
C VAL A 175 12.18 10.82 0.00
N ARG A 176 11.79 12.02 0.44
CA ARG A 176 11.41 12.25 1.84
C ARG A 176 10.09 11.59 2.21
N GLY A 177 9.14 11.55 1.27
CA GLY A 177 7.77 11.06 1.51
C GLY A 177 7.60 9.55 1.48
N SER A 178 8.58 8.78 0.96
CA SER A 178 8.46 7.32 0.84
C SER A 178 9.79 6.61 1.14
N PRO A 179 9.83 5.63 2.07
CA PRO A 179 11.03 4.82 2.30
C PRO A 179 11.39 3.95 1.10
N LEU A 180 10.40 3.47 0.33
CA LEU A 180 10.64 2.71 -0.90
C LEU A 180 11.37 3.54 -1.96
N ALA A 181 11.03 4.83 -2.06
CA ALA A 181 11.71 5.76 -2.96
C ALA A 181 13.20 5.97 -2.58
N ARG A 182 13.53 5.93 -1.28
CA ARG A 182 14.92 5.99 -0.80
C ARG A 182 15.70 4.75 -1.21
N SER A 183 15.13 3.57 -1.01
CA SER A 183 15.76 2.31 -1.40
C SER A 183 16.00 2.24 -2.91
N GLU A 184 15.05 2.68 -3.74
CA GLU A 184 15.24 2.75 -5.19
C GLU A 184 16.33 3.76 -5.60
N MET A 185 16.42 4.91 -4.92
CA MET A 185 17.49 5.88 -5.14
C MET A 185 18.88 5.31 -4.81
N GLU A 186 18.99 4.49 -3.78
CA GLU A 186 20.24 3.78 -3.44
C GLU A 186 20.56 2.72 -4.49
N ARG A 187 19.56 1.92 -4.90
CA ARG A 187 19.70 0.86 -5.90
C ARG A 187 20.20 1.36 -7.25
N VAL A 188 19.69 2.51 -7.71
CA VAL A 188 20.06 3.11 -9.00
C VAL A 188 21.29 4.02 -8.87
N SER A 189 21.90 4.12 -7.68
CA SER A 189 22.94 5.13 -7.39
C SER A 189 22.48 6.56 -7.76
N GLY A 190 21.18 6.82 -7.64
CA GLY A 190 20.53 8.05 -8.06
C GLY A 190 21.06 9.31 -7.39
N TYR A 191 21.60 9.18 -6.17
CA TYR A 191 22.29 10.29 -5.48
C TYR A 191 23.56 10.74 -6.22
N ARG A 192 24.28 9.82 -6.87
CA ARG A 192 25.45 10.17 -7.70
C ARG A 192 25.02 10.84 -8.99
N VAL A 193 23.98 10.31 -9.63
CA VAL A 193 23.44 10.86 -10.90
C VAL A 193 22.88 12.26 -10.70
N SER A 194 22.10 12.48 -9.64
CA SER A 194 21.58 13.81 -9.30
C SER A 194 22.70 14.82 -8.99
N LYS A 195 23.74 14.40 -8.26
CA LYS A 195 24.92 15.25 -8.01
C LYS A 195 25.67 15.60 -9.30
N LEU A 196 25.83 14.64 -10.21
CA LEU A 196 26.50 14.85 -11.51
C LEU A 196 25.68 15.80 -12.40
N ALA A 197 24.38 15.58 -12.54
CA ALA A 197 23.51 16.43 -13.34
C ALA A 197 23.49 17.88 -12.83
N LEU A 198 23.47 18.07 -11.50
CA LEU A 198 23.59 19.40 -10.90
C LEU A 198 24.93 20.07 -11.24
N PHE A 199 26.03 19.31 -11.17
CA PHE A 199 27.36 19.82 -11.47
C PHE A 199 27.53 20.19 -12.95
N SER A 200 27.03 19.36 -13.87
CA SER A 200 27.10 19.61 -15.31
C SER A 200 26.28 20.82 -15.76
N ILE A 201 25.09 21.06 -15.19
CA ILE A 201 24.27 22.22 -15.56
C ILE A 201 24.85 23.51 -14.98
N VAL A 202 25.39 23.49 -13.75
CA VAL A 202 26.06 24.67 -13.16
C VAL A 202 27.32 25.07 -13.94
N LEU A 203 28.02 24.10 -14.57
CA LEU A 203 29.14 24.35 -15.48
C LEU A 203 28.74 24.80 -16.88
N LEU A 204 27.50 24.54 -17.32
CA LEU A 204 26.98 24.99 -18.62
C LEU A 204 26.40 26.41 -18.58
N VAL A 205 26.11 26.91 -17.37
CA VAL A 205 25.50 28.21 -17.11
C VAL A 205 26.52 29.27 -16.66
N ASN A 206 27.77 28.87 -16.35
CA ASN A 206 28.93 29.77 -16.17
C ASN A 206 29.88 29.68 -17.36
#